data_AF-A0A9X9WTK8-F1
#
_entry.id   AF-A0A9X9WTK8-F1
#
_cell.length_a   1.000
_cell.length_b   1.000
_cell.length_c   1.000
_cell.angle_alpha   90.00
_cell.angle_beta   90.00
_cell.angle_gamma   90.00
#
_symmetry.space_group_name_H-M   'P 1'
#
loop_
_entity.id
_entity.type
_entity.pdbx_description
1 polymer ?
#
loop_
_entity_poly.entity_id
_entity_poly.type
_entity_poly.pdbx_seq_one_letter_code
_entity_poly.pdbx_strand_id
1 'polypeptide(L)' 'MFGAVSLRYLARTAIIVRGPATGTEYRFSGVQPVQRVARADHDALLRTGHFVQEA' A
#
# COMPACT_ATOMS: atom_id res chain seq x y z
N MET A 1 -11.07 -0.36 -16.18
CA MET A 1 -10.79 0.88 -15.42
C MET A 1 -9.95 0.50 -14.21
N PHE A 2 -8.66 0.84 -14.19
CA PHE A 2 -7.78 0.52 -13.06
C PHE A 2 -8.07 1.52 -11.94
N GLY A 3 -8.84 1.10 -10.93
CA GLY A 3 -9.10 1.91 -9.74
C GLY A 3 -7.86 2.02 -8.85
N ALA A 4 -7.79 3.09 -8.05
CA ALA A 4 -6.78 3.24 -7.00
C ALA A 4 -7.48 3.44 -5.65
N VAL A 5 -6.82 2.99 -4.58
CA VAL A 5 -7.29 3.12 -3.20
C VAL A 5 -6.15 3.63 -2.34
N SER A 6 -6.46 4.40 -1.29
CA SER A 6 -5.46 4.87 -0.36
C SER A 6 -5.23 3.83 0.73
N LEU A 7 -3.97 3.43 0.93
CA LEU A 7 -3.57 2.60 2.04
C LEU A 7 -2.67 3.39 2.99
N ARG A 8 -2.82 3.13 4.28
CA ARG A 8 -1.96 3.62 5.35
C ARG A 8 -1.10 2.49 5.90
N TYR A 9 0.20 2.70 5.87
CA TYR A 9 1.19 1.85 6.49
C TYR A 9 1.32 2.14 7.99
N LEU A 10 1.34 1.07 8.79
CA LEU A 10 1.27 1.17 10.25
C LEU A 10 2.64 1.28 10.94
N ALA A 11 3.73 0.89 10.27
CA ALA A 11 5.06 0.91 10.87
C ALA A 11 5.83 2.21 10.59
N ARG A 12 6.90 2.43 11.36
CA ARG A 12 7.75 3.64 11.24
C ARG A 12 8.86 3.50 10.19
N THR A 13 9.37 2.30 9.97
CA THR A 13 10.51 2.03 9.09
C THR A 13 10.14 2.22 7.62
N ALA A 14 11.00 2.88 6.84
CA ALA A 14 10.80 3.02 5.40
C ALA A 14 10.92 1.65 4.70
N ILE A 15 9.96 1.33 3.83
CA ILE A 15 9.95 0.11 3.03
C ILE A 15 9.57 0.39 1.58
N ILE A 16 10.06 -0.47 0.70
CA ILE A 16 9.67 -0.53 -0.71
C ILE A 16 8.81 -1.78 -0.88
N VAL A 17 7.62 -1.61 -1.45
CA VAL A 17 6.66 -2.69 -1.68
C VAL A 17 6.42 -2.82 -3.17
N ARG A 18 6.54 -4.03 -3.69
CA ARG A 18 6.15 -4.33 -5.06
C ARG A 18 4.72 -4.88 -5.07
N GLY A 19 3.84 -4.22 -5.82
CA GLY A 19 2.46 -4.63 -6.04
C GLY A 19 2.42 -6.05 -6.65
N PRO A 20 1.78 -7.03 -6.01
CA PRO A 20 1.81 -8.42 -6.47
C PRO A 20 1.05 -8.66 -7.78
N ALA A 21 0.02 -7.87 -8.08
CA ALA A 21 -0.75 -7.98 -9.31
C ALA A 21 -0.22 -7.06 -10.41
N THR A 22 0.19 -5.84 -10.06
CA THR A 22 0.61 -4.85 -11.06
C THR A 22 2.12 -4.75 -11.26
N GLY A 23 2.91 -5.26 -10.32
CA GLY A 23 4.35 -5.06 -10.28
C GLY A 23 4.79 -3.63 -9.90
N THR A 24 3.85 -2.73 -9.58
CA THR A 24 4.12 -1.32 -9.26
C THR A 24 4.92 -1.18 -7.97
N GLU A 25 5.87 -0.26 -7.92
CA GLU A 25 6.64 0.01 -6.72
C GLU A 25 5.97 1.12 -5.87
N TYR A 26 5.75 0.83 -4.60
CA TYR A 26 5.20 1.74 -3.58
C TYR A 26 6.24 1.98 -2.49
N ARG A 27 6.27 3.20 -1.94
CA ARG A 27 7.24 3.62 -0.93
C ARG A 27 6.50 4.14 0.29
N PHE A 28 6.51 3.34 1.34
CA PHE A 28 5.87 3.67 2.60
C PHE A 28 6.92 4.00 3.66
N SER A 29 6.58 4.92 4.55
CA SER A 29 7.41 5.23 5.73
C SER A 29 6.55 5.79 6.85
N GLY A 30 7.06 5.85 8.07
CA GLY A 30 6.36 6.51 9.17
C GLY A 30 6.14 8.01 8.94
N VAL A 31 6.93 8.65 8.08
CA VAL A 31 6.82 10.08 7.74
C VAL A 31 5.78 10.31 6.64
N GLN A 32 5.66 9.35 5.71
CA GLN A 32 4.68 9.34 4.63
C GLN A 32 3.94 7.98 4.65
N PRO A 33 3.00 7.79 5.59
CA PRO A 33 2.39 6.49 5.79
C PRO A 33 1.25 6.22 4.80
N VAL A 34 0.66 7.24 4.20
CA VAL A 34 -0.48 7.10 3.28
C VAL A 34 -0.01 7.20 1.83
N GLN A 35 -0.38 6.21 1.00
CA GLN A 35 -0.10 6.22 -0.43
C GLN A 35 -1.28 5.61 -1.22
N ARG A 36 -1.54 6.13 -2.42
CA ARG A 36 -2.45 5.49 -3.37
C ARG A 36 -1.78 4.27 -4.00
N VAL A 37 -2.47 3.14 -3.93
CA VAL A 37 -2.08 1.88 -4.57
C VAL A 37 -3.12 1.45 -5.59
N ALA A 38 -2.73 0.58 -6.52
CA ALA A 38 -3.69 -0.01 -7.43
C ALA A 38 -4.67 -0.88 -6.66
N ARG A 39 -5.96 -0.78 -7.01
CA ARG A 39 -7.02 -1.60 -6.39
C ARG A 39 -6.76 -3.11 -6.55
N ALA A 40 -6.04 -3.51 -7.60
CA ALA A 40 -5.64 -4.90 -7.82
C ALA A 40 -4.63 -5.43 -6.78
N ASP A 41 -3.83 -4.54 -6.17
CA ASP A 41 -2.83 -4.92 -5.15
C ASP A 41 -3.40 -4.84 -3.72
N HIS A 42 -4.53 -4.16 -3.55
CA HIS A 42 -5.17 -3.85 -2.26
C HIS A 42 -5.30 -5.04 -1.31
N ASP A 43 -6.00 -6.10 -1.73
CA ASP A 43 -6.35 -7.22 -0.85
C ASP A 43 -5.12 -8.03 -0.42
N ALA A 44 -4.08 -8.07 -1.26
CA ALA A 44 -2.83 -8.71 -0.90
C ALA A 44 -2.07 -7.89 0.15
N LEU A 45 -2.04 -6.56 0.02
CA LEU A 45 -1.40 -5.67 0.97
C LEU A 45 -2.10 -5.69 2.33
N LEU A 46 -3.44 -5.61 2.38
CA LEU A 46 -4.17 -5.68 3.65
C LEU A 46 -3.96 -6.99 4.40
N ARG A 47 -3.87 -8.13 3.70
CA ARG A 47 -3.64 -9.44 4.31
C ARG A 47 -2.30 -9.56 5.05
N THR A 48 -1.34 -8.69 4.78
CA THR A 48 -0.06 -8.66 5.52
C THR A 48 -0.20 -8.12 6.94
N GLY A 49 -1.30 -7.41 7.26
CA GLY A 49 -1.49 -6.76 8.55
C GLY A 49 -0.63 -5.50 8.77
N HIS A 50 0.23 -5.13 7.80
CA HIS A 50 1.04 -3.92 7.87
C HIS A 50 0.33 -2.65 7.37
N PHE A 51 -0.80 -2.82 6.68
CA PHE A 51 -1.54 -1.74 6.04
C PHE A 51 -3.01 -1.76 6.44
N VAL A 52 -3.63 -0.58 6.45
CA VAL A 52 -5.08 -0.39 6.56
C VAL A 52 -5.58 0.47 5.41
N GLN A 53 -6.84 0.29 5.03
CA GLN A 53 -7.46 1.18 4.04
C GLN A 53 -7.77 2.53 4.70
N GLU A 54 -7.35 3.60 4.05
CA GLU A 54 -7.71 4.97 4.46
C GLU A 54 -9.11 5.28 3.91
N ALA A 55 -9.94 5.93 4.74
CA ALA A 55 -11.32 6.30 4.40
C ALA A 55 -11.41 7.36 3.30
#